data_AF-A0AA41YB37-F1
#
_entry.id   AF-A0AA41YB37-F1
#
_cell.length_a   1.000
_cell.length_b   1.000
_cell.length_c   1.000
_cell.angle_alpha   90.00
_cell.angle_beta   90.00
_cell.angle_gamma   90.00
#
_symmetry.space_group_name_H-M   'P 1'
#
loop_
_entity.id
_entity.type
_entity.pdbx_description
1 polymer ?
#
loop_
_entity_poly.entity_id
_entity_poly.type
_entity_poly.pdbx_seq_one_letter_code
_entity_poly.pdbx_strand_id
1 'polypeptide(L)'
;EQKRSFKNNPFIQENLYYNAEQDYFVCPMGQHMKLIYKTTRKSENGFVSNISVYQAGRCQGCPLRCSCHKSQTTRQIQVNHRLREYKRKARELLTSEEGIRMRKKRPIEPEAVFGQMKFDKSYYR
;
A
#
# COMPACT_ATOMS: atom_id res chain seq x y z
N GLU A 1 -1.04 5.13 -4.87
CA GLU A 1 -1.29 5.49 -3.45
C GLU A 1 -1.91 6.87 -3.22
N GLN A 2 -1.34 7.99 -3.72
CA GLN A 2 -1.84 9.32 -3.31
C GLN A 2 -3.08 9.84 -4.07
N LYS A 3 -3.52 9.16 -5.15
CA LYS A 3 -4.74 9.53 -5.89
C LYS A 3 -5.98 9.40 -4.99
N ARG A 4 -6.93 10.34 -5.08
CA ARG A 4 -8.17 10.34 -4.26
C ARG A 4 -8.94 9.02 -4.35
N SER A 5 -9.06 8.46 -5.55
CA SER A 5 -9.72 7.17 -5.78
C SER A 5 -9.05 5.99 -5.06
N PHE A 6 -7.74 6.05 -4.84
CA PHE A 6 -7.02 5.02 -4.08
C PHE A 6 -7.21 5.22 -2.58
N LYS A 7 -7.14 6.45 -2.07
CA LYS A 7 -7.31 6.75 -0.64
C LYS A 7 -8.71 6.42 -0.12
N ASN A 8 -9.73 6.70 -0.92
CA ASN A 8 -11.12 6.53 -0.52
C ASN A 8 -11.66 5.12 -0.78
N ASN A 9 -10.86 4.22 -1.38
CA ASN A 9 -11.33 2.88 -1.67
C ASN A 9 -11.16 1.98 -0.43
N PRO A 10 -12.27 1.53 0.19
CA PRO A 10 -12.21 0.74 1.42
C PRO A 10 -11.75 -0.70 1.15
N PHE A 11 -11.79 -1.16 -0.10
CA PHE A 11 -11.40 -2.53 -0.45
C PHE A 11 -9.89 -2.71 -0.58
N ILE A 12 -9.11 -1.63 -0.56
CA ILE A 12 -7.65 -1.70 -0.62
C ILE A 12 -7.08 -2.10 0.73
N GLN A 13 -6.23 -3.12 0.74
CA GLN A 13 -5.60 -3.66 1.95
C GLN A 13 -4.87 -2.61 2.80
N GLU A 14 -4.25 -1.61 2.16
CA GLU A 14 -3.47 -0.58 2.83
C GLU A 14 -4.34 0.39 3.64
N ASN A 15 -5.61 0.53 3.24
CA ASN A 15 -6.59 1.42 3.88
C ASN A 15 -7.39 0.70 4.97
N LEU A 16 -7.22 -0.61 5.15
CA LEU A 16 -7.90 -1.35 6.20
C LEU A 16 -7.36 -0.96 7.59
N TYR A 17 -8.27 -0.84 8.54
CA TYR A 17 -7.91 -0.65 9.94
C TYR A 17 -7.23 -1.91 10.49
N TYR A 18 -6.12 -1.69 11.18
CA TYR A 18 -5.33 -2.73 11.83
C TYR A 18 -5.23 -2.41 13.32
N ASN A 19 -5.65 -3.36 14.14
CA ASN A 19 -5.45 -3.30 15.58
C ASN A 19 -4.17 -4.07 15.93
N ALA A 20 -3.18 -3.36 16.48
CA ALA A 20 -1.91 -3.95 16.89
C ALA A 20 -2.01 -4.74 18.22
N GLU A 21 -2.96 -4.40 19.10
CA GLU A 21 -3.09 -5.05 20.41
C GLU A 21 -3.64 -6.46 20.30
N GLN A 22 -4.64 -6.65 19.44
CA GLN A 22 -5.34 -7.92 19.25
C GLN A 22 -5.02 -8.60 17.91
N ASP A 23 -4.06 -8.06 17.15
CA ASP A 23 -3.55 -8.55 15.85
C ASP A 23 -4.65 -8.98 14.86
N TYR A 24 -5.56 -8.04 14.55
CA TYR A 24 -6.61 -8.26 13.55
C TYR A 24 -6.77 -7.09 12.59
N PHE A 25 -7.28 -7.42 11.41
CA PHE A 25 -7.74 -6.44 10.43
C PHE A 25 -9.26 -6.36 10.41
N VAL A 26 -9.81 -5.19 10.10
CA VAL A 26 -11.25 -4.98 9.96
C VAL A 26 -11.60 -4.86 8.48
N CYS A 27 -12.49 -5.73 8.02
CA CYS A 27 -13.08 -5.66 6.68
C CYS A 27 -13.99 -4.42 6.55
N PRO A 28 -14.22 -3.86 5.35
CA PRO A 28 -15.19 -2.76 5.17
C PRO A 28 -16.61 -3.06 5.67
N MET A 29 -16.98 -4.34 5.77
CA MET A 29 -18.25 -4.78 6.36
C MET A 29 -18.24 -4.79 7.90
N GLY A 30 -17.13 -4.41 8.56
CA GLY A 30 -16.97 -4.42 10.01
C GLY A 30 -16.50 -5.76 10.59
N GLN A 31 -16.30 -6.78 9.78
CA GLN A 31 -15.89 -8.10 10.27
C GLN A 31 -14.38 -8.19 10.57
N HIS A 32 -14.02 -8.83 11.68
CA HIS A 32 -12.63 -9.14 12.01
C HIS A 32 -12.04 -10.20 11.07
N MET A 33 -10.80 -9.95 10.66
CA MET A 33 -9.94 -10.86 9.92
C MET A 33 -8.81 -11.31 10.85
N LYS A 34 -8.74 -12.62 11.07
CA LYS A 34 -7.78 -13.23 11.99
C LYS A 34 -6.54 -13.67 11.24
N LEU A 35 -5.39 -13.65 11.92
CA LEU A 35 -4.16 -14.24 11.41
C LEU A 35 -4.34 -15.76 11.28
N ILE A 36 -3.97 -16.32 10.13
CA ILE A 36 -3.94 -17.78 9.94
C ILE A 36 -2.51 -18.29 10.08
N TYR A 37 -1.61 -17.75 9.26
CA TYR A 37 -0.23 -18.22 9.21
C TYR A 37 0.72 -17.08 8.83
N LYS A 38 1.98 -17.28 9.19
CA LYS A 38 3.09 -16.42 8.77
C LYS A 38 3.94 -17.21 7.79
N THR A 39 4.33 -16.57 6.70
CA THR A 39 5.18 -17.14 5.66
C THR A 39 6.33 -16.19 5.36
N THR A 40 7.44 -16.73 4.87
CA THR A 40 8.59 -15.93 4.45
C THR A 40 8.76 -16.03 2.94
N ARG A 41 8.90 -14.89 2.28
CA ARG A 41 9.18 -14.84 0.83
C ARG A 41 10.59 -14.32 0.60
N LYS A 42 11.36 -15.05 -0.20
CA LYS A 42 12.66 -14.58 -0.70
C LYS A 42 12.47 -13.84 -2.02
N SER A 43 13.05 -12.67 -2.13
CA SER A 43 13.19 -11.93 -3.40
C SER A 43 14.34 -12.51 -4.22
N GLU A 44 14.33 -12.26 -5.52
CA GLU A 44 15.43 -12.58 -6.44
C GLU A 44 16.77 -11.99 -5.97
N ASN A 45 16.73 -10.82 -5.35
CA ASN A 45 17.91 -10.15 -4.77
C ASN A 45 18.33 -10.71 -3.40
N GLY A 46 17.82 -11.88 -3.00
CA GLY A 46 18.15 -12.54 -1.73
C GLY A 46 17.45 -11.99 -0.48
N PHE A 47 16.68 -10.91 -0.58
CA PHE A 47 16.01 -10.31 0.58
C PHE A 47 14.86 -11.18 1.08
N VAL A 48 14.87 -11.51 2.39
CA VAL A 48 13.82 -12.30 3.05
C VAL A 48 12.78 -11.38 3.68
N SER A 49 11.53 -11.52 3.26
CA SER A 49 10.39 -10.76 3.77
C SER A 49 9.44 -11.63 4.59
N ASN A 50 9.10 -11.18 5.79
CA ASN A 50 8.07 -11.81 6.63
C ASN A 50 6.68 -11.31 6.20
N ILE A 51 5.82 -12.25 5.83
CA ILE A 51 4.46 -12.00 5.35
C ILE A 51 3.49 -12.68 6.31
N SER A 52 2.54 -11.92 6.84
CA SER A 52 1.47 -12.40 7.71
C SER A 52 0.18 -12.49 6.88
N VAL A 53 -0.49 -13.64 6.91
CA VAL A 53 -1.70 -13.89 6.13
C VAL A 53 -2.91 -13.86 7.05
N TYR A 54 -3.85 -12.96 6.76
CA TYR A 54 -5.09 -12.79 7.51
C TYR A 54 -6.29 -13.19 6.65
N GLN A 55 -7.30 -13.78 7.27
CA GLN A 55 -8.52 -14.21 6.60
C GLN A 55 -9.77 -13.75 7.32
N ALA A 56 -10.77 -13.36 6.53
CA ALA A 56 -12.11 -13.11 6.99
C ALA A 56 -12.86 -14.42 7.26
N GLY A 57 -13.55 -14.50 8.40
CA GLY A 57 -14.41 -15.62 8.79
C GLY A 57 -15.58 -15.91 7.85
N ARG A 58 -16.50 -14.95 7.63
CA ARG A 58 -17.74 -15.19 6.86
C ARG A 58 -17.89 -14.23 5.67
N CYS A 59 -17.48 -14.68 4.48
CA CYS A 59 -17.64 -13.91 3.23
C CYS A 59 -18.78 -14.41 2.32
N GLN A 60 -19.43 -15.54 2.67
CA GLN A 60 -20.57 -16.06 1.93
C GLN A 60 -21.80 -15.17 2.18
N GLY A 61 -22.47 -14.74 1.10
CA GLY A 61 -23.64 -13.83 1.18
C GLY A 61 -23.31 -12.36 1.47
N CYS A 62 -22.04 -11.95 1.45
CA CYS A 62 -21.66 -10.55 1.65
C CYS A 62 -22.12 -9.66 0.48
N PRO A 63 -22.88 -8.58 0.72
CA PRO A 63 -23.34 -7.69 -0.36
C PRO A 63 -22.20 -6.95 -1.06
N LEU A 64 -21.07 -6.79 -0.37
CA LEU A 64 -19.88 -6.11 -0.89
C LEU A 64 -18.91 -7.07 -1.61
N ARG A 65 -19.25 -8.36 -1.75
CA ARG A 65 -18.35 -9.38 -2.29
C ARG A 65 -17.79 -9.03 -3.66
N CYS A 66 -18.64 -8.55 -4.57
CA CYS A 66 -18.27 -8.20 -5.96
C CYS A 66 -17.12 -7.18 -6.04
N SER A 67 -17.08 -6.21 -5.12
CA SER A 67 -16.04 -5.17 -5.07
C SER A 67 -14.89 -5.50 -4.14
N CYS A 68 -15.04 -6.51 -3.27
CA CYS A 68 -14.14 -6.79 -2.16
C CYS A 68 -13.02 -7.79 -2.52
N HIS A 69 -13.37 -8.93 -3.13
CA HIS A 69 -12.40 -9.93 -3.57
C HIS A 69 -12.97 -10.83 -4.66
N LYS A 70 -12.09 -11.43 -5.46
CA LYS A 70 -12.47 -12.36 -6.56
C LYS A 70 -12.38 -13.84 -6.19
N SER A 71 -11.88 -14.19 -5.01
CA SER A 71 -11.74 -15.59 -4.58
C SER A 71 -13.09 -16.27 -4.33
N GLN A 72 -13.17 -17.58 -4.59
CA GLN A 72 -14.40 -18.37 -4.42
C GLN A 72 -14.80 -18.55 -2.95
N THR A 73 -13.84 -18.70 -2.06
CA THR A 73 -14.07 -18.89 -0.62
C THR A 73 -14.16 -17.55 0.09
N THR A 74 -13.10 -17.12 0.75
CA THR A 74 -13.04 -16.01 1.69
C THR A 74 -11.97 -15.01 1.26
N ARG A 75 -12.09 -13.78 1.75
CA ARG A 75 -11.06 -12.78 1.57
C ARG A 75 -9.83 -13.15 2.40
N GLN A 76 -8.69 -13.27 1.74
CA GLN A 76 -7.38 -13.34 2.37
C GLN A 76 -6.56 -12.11 2.00
N ILE A 77 -5.77 -11.61 2.95
CA ILE A 77 -4.82 -10.51 2.73
C ILE A 77 -3.43 -10.94 3.20
N GLN A 78 -2.41 -10.54 2.46
CA GLN A 78 -1.02 -10.82 2.78
C GLN A 78 -0.34 -9.50 3.14
N VAL A 79 0.12 -9.39 4.39
CA VAL A 79 0.64 -8.13 4.91
C VAL A 79 2.08 -8.31 5.36
N ASN A 80 2.95 -7.45 4.85
CA ASN A 80 4.29 -7.26 5.38
C ASN A 80 4.30 -6.02 6.28
N HIS A 81 4.32 -6.24 7.60
CA HIS A 81 4.27 -5.17 8.61
C HIS A 81 5.45 -4.21 8.51
N ARG A 82 6.66 -4.73 8.28
CA ARG A 82 7.87 -3.92 8.14
C ARG A 82 7.81 -2.99 6.93
N LEU A 83 7.34 -3.51 5.79
CA LEU A 83 7.14 -2.68 4.59
C LEU A 83 6.10 -1.59 4.83
N ARG A 84 5.01 -1.92 5.53
CA ARG A 84 3.95 -0.96 5.86
C ARG A 84 4.48 0.18 6.74
N GLU A 85 5.33 -0.13 7.70
CA GLU A 85 5.99 0.87 8.55
C GLU A 85 6.91 1.80 7.74
N TYR A 86 7.75 1.24 6.85
CA TYR A 86 8.62 2.04 5.99
C TYR A 86 7.81 2.97 5.08
N LYS A 87 6.72 2.46 4.48
CA LYS A 87 5.80 3.29 3.68
C LYS A 87 5.17 4.41 4.51
N ARG A 88 4.82 4.16 5.78
CA ARG A 88 4.27 5.18 6.69
C ARG A 88 5.31 6.28 6.95
N LYS A 89 6.52 5.91 7.36
CA LYS A 89 7.62 6.86 7.60
C LYS A 89 7.95 7.69 6.36
N ALA A 90 8.06 7.05 5.20
CA ALA A 90 8.31 7.73 3.94
C ALA A 90 7.18 8.72 3.60
N ARG A 91 5.93 8.34 3.87
CA ARG A 91 4.77 9.22 3.64
C ARG A 91 4.82 10.43 4.57
N GLU A 92 5.06 10.23 5.86
CA GLU A 92 5.19 11.31 6.86
C GLU A 92 6.27 12.32 6.45
N LEU A 93 7.46 11.83 6.07
CA LEU A 93 8.56 12.67 5.60
C LEU A 93 8.23 13.42 4.30
N LEU A 94 7.53 12.79 3.37
CA LEU A 94 7.14 13.43 2.10
C LEU A 94 6.03 14.47 2.28
N THR A 95 5.17 14.30 3.29
CA THR A 95 4.07 15.24 3.61
C THR A 95 4.45 16.28 4.65
N SER A 96 5.64 16.20 5.25
CA SER A 96 6.14 17.22 6.16
C SER A 96 6.32 18.56 5.44
N GLU A 97 6.32 19.65 6.21
CA GLU A 97 6.56 20.99 5.65
C GLU A 97 7.90 21.07 4.92
N GLU A 98 8.92 20.42 5.47
CA GLU A 98 10.24 20.33 4.86
C GLU A 98 10.21 19.55 3.54
N GLY A 99 9.52 18.40 3.51
CA GLY A 99 9.32 17.60 2.31
C GLY A 99 8.58 18.37 1.21
N ILE A 100 7.54 19.12 1.58
CA ILE A 100 6.79 19.99 0.67
C ILE A 100 7.68 21.13 0.15
N ARG A 101 8.47 21.76 1.03
CA ARG A 101 9.41 22.82 0.66
C ARG A 101 10.45 22.33 -0.34
N MET A 102 11.07 21.17 -0.09
CA MET A 102 12.00 20.54 -1.03
C MET A 102 11.33 20.19 -2.36
N ARG A 103 10.08 19.69 -2.33
CA ARG A 103 9.32 19.38 -3.54
C ARG A 103 9.06 20.62 -4.41
N LYS A 104 8.78 21.78 -3.79
CA LYS A 104 8.58 23.05 -4.50
C LYS A 104 9.83 23.58 -5.21
N LYS A 105 11.04 23.16 -4.79
CA LYS A 105 12.31 23.57 -5.43
C LYS A 105 12.69 22.74 -6.67
N ARG A 106 12.11 21.55 -6.84
CA ARG A 106 12.38 20.65 -7.98
C ARG A 106 12.18 21.25 -9.38
N PRO A 107 11.17 22.11 -9.63
CA PRO A 107 10.99 22.71 -10.95
C PRO A 107 12.17 23.59 -11.39
N ILE A 108 12.90 24.18 -10.43
CA ILE A 108 13.94 25.18 -10.68
C ILE A 108 15.31 24.51 -10.80
N GLU A 109 15.64 23.57 -9.91
CA GLU A 109 16.99 23.00 -9.83
C GLU A 109 17.19 21.82 -10.82
N PRO A 110 16.52 20.66 -10.67
CA PRO A 110 16.73 19.52 -11.57
C PRO A 110 15.91 19.56 -12.87
N GLU A 111 14.65 20.03 -12.86
CA GLU A 111 13.74 19.80 -14.00
C GLU A 111 14.12 20.59 -15.25
N ALA A 112 14.71 21.78 -15.12
CA ALA A 112 15.23 22.55 -16.26
C ALA A 112 16.36 21.80 -16.98
N VAL A 113 17.35 21.30 -16.22
CA VAL A 113 18.49 20.54 -16.76
C VAL A 113 18.04 19.21 -17.37
N PHE A 114 17.14 18.48 -16.70
CA PHE A 114 16.59 17.23 -17.24
C PHE A 114 15.71 17.45 -18.48
N GLY A 115 15.03 18.60 -18.57
CA GLY A 115 14.26 19.00 -19.75
C GLY A 115 15.16 19.17 -20.97
N GLN A 116 16.23 19.95 -20.82
CA GLN A 116 17.26 20.13 -21.86
C GLN A 116 17.87 18.79 -22.27
N MET A 117 18.33 17.99 -21.30
CA MET A 117 18.98 16.72 -21.59
C MET A 117 18.07 15.70 -22.30
N LYS A 118 16.74 15.75 -22.11
CA LYS A 118 15.78 14.92 -22.86
C LYS A 118 15.57 15.42 -24.28
N PHE A 119 15.48 16.74 -24.45
CA PHE A 119 15.37 17.37 -25.76
C PHE A 119 16.62 17.06 -26.61
N ASP A 120 17.81 17.26 -26.03
CA ASP A 120 19.09 17.03 -26.71
C ASP A 120 19.32 15.56 -27.07
N LYS A 121 18.80 14.62 -26.25
CA LYS A 121 18.90 13.18 -26.52
C LYS A 121 17.80 12.65 -27.47
N SER A 122 17.03 13.53 -28.11
CA SER A 122 15.94 13.14 -29.01
C SER A 122 14.94 12.15 -28.38
N TYR A 123 14.74 12.23 -27.07
CA TYR A 123 13.77 11.40 -26.37
C TYR A 123 12.37 11.99 -26.58
N TYR A 124 11.74 11.61 -27.69
CA TYR A 124 10.34 11.93 -27.96
C TYR A 124 9.43 11.11 -27.04
N ARG A 125 8.39 11.76 -26.53
CA ARG A 125 7.50 11.24 -25.49
C ARG A 125 6.30 10.53 -26.08
#